data_AF-A0A6N7XKG1-F1
#
_entry.id   AF-A0A6N7XKG1-F1
#
_cell.length_a   1.000
_cell.length_b   1.000
_cell.length_c   1.000
_cell.angle_alpha   90.00
_cell.angle_beta   90.00
_cell.angle_gamma   90.00
#
_symmetry.space_group_name_H-M   'P 1'
#
loop_
_entity.id
_entity.type
_entity.pdbx_description
1 polymer ?
#
loop_
_entity_poly.entity_id
_entity_poly.type
_entity_poly.pdbx_seq_one_letter_code
_entity_poly.pdbx_strand_id
1 'polypeptide(L)'
;MPFQFKIIIVAIVSYFLGNISPAILVGRLHGIDIRKEGSGNAGTTNVLRVLGVKAAVATLAIDVLKGYVAVRIGLNYGDIGAMIAFICVVYGHIFPALYKFKGGKGVATSLGAALALDWPSAFALILIAIAVTALSRKMSLGSITAAVSYPFLIEYYYSSVLPMAVVLAVTVIVMHRSNIQRLIRREEPSLSFGGKNKKEDAERTESKAEAPEASGAFEKAEEPSPQPVVFENSCEGKLEAVPEENPEEENPEDEASESPEEPMDYFSDVTIPKMRESDRKRIAVIGETPSALALANRLLYQAHNVVFYVRNKEEMHHLTDTRHSDLLPDILLCKRLRFTANAKTAVHSRSCIIMDPADEAAWKKCVKLMGKTEQTVVLVLGDAAEELPEELRAHRIIYLEKPETANALTHNEDVTMNARSKDKDALKTVEEMLRDETFRIKTIEEE
;
A
#
# COMPACT_ATOMS: atom_id res chain seq x y z
N MET A 1 43.07 19.99 17.84
CA MET A 1 41.62 20.24 17.90
C MET A 1 41.05 19.75 19.22
N PRO A 2 40.23 20.55 19.92
CA PRO A 2 39.62 20.16 21.19
C PRO A 2 38.75 18.91 21.03
N PHE A 3 38.65 18.10 22.09
CA PHE A 3 37.91 16.83 22.09
C PHE A 3 36.46 16.99 21.60
N GLN A 4 35.78 18.05 22.04
CA GLN A 4 34.40 18.39 21.63
C GLN A 4 34.26 18.55 20.11
N PHE A 5 35.22 19.20 19.45
CA PHE A 5 35.19 19.40 18.00
C PHE A 5 35.32 18.08 17.24
N LYS A 6 36.13 17.14 17.75
CA LYS A 6 36.26 15.81 17.14
C LYS A 6 34.95 15.02 17.25
N ILE A 7 34.26 15.11 18.38
CA ILE A 7 32.93 14.48 18.57
C ILE A 7 31.90 15.04 17.59
N ILE A 8 31.88 16.36 17.36
CA ILE A 8 30.97 16.99 16.38
C ILE A 8 31.25 16.45 14.97
N ILE A 9 32.52 16.33 14.58
CA ILE A 9 32.89 15.73 13.28
C ILE A 9 32.37 14.29 13.20
N VAL A 10 32.58 13.48 14.24
CA VAL A 10 32.10 12.09 14.29
C VAL A 10 30.58 12.03 14.12
N ALA A 11 29.84 12.91 14.80
CA ALA A 11 28.38 12.99 14.68
C ALA A 11 27.95 13.30 13.24
N ILE A 12 28.55 14.33 12.63
CA ILE A 12 28.24 14.73 11.25
C ILE A 12 28.56 13.61 10.26
N VAL A 13 29.78 13.05 10.33
CA VAL A 13 30.21 11.97 9.44
C VAL A 13 29.31 10.74 9.60
N SER A 14 28.98 10.35 10.83
CA SER A 14 28.11 9.20 11.10
C SER A 14 26.70 9.43 10.53
N TYR A 15 26.15 10.64 10.68
CA TYR A 15 24.86 10.99 10.09
C TYR A 15 24.87 10.86 8.56
N PHE A 16 25.87 11.44 7.89
CA PHE A 16 25.97 11.35 6.43
C PHE A 16 26.29 9.93 5.94
N LEU A 17 27.01 9.12 6.72
CA LEU A 17 27.19 7.71 6.43
C LEU A 17 25.84 6.96 6.49
N GLY A 18 24.99 7.31 7.47
CA GLY A 18 23.62 6.80 7.57
C GLY A 18 22.74 7.16 6.39
N ASN A 19 22.99 8.31 5.73
CA ASN A 19 22.23 8.77 4.58
C ASN A 19 22.38 7.87 3.35
N ILE A 20 23.39 6.98 3.31
CA ILE A 20 23.54 5.99 2.24
C ILE A 20 22.40 4.98 2.37
N SER A 21 21.37 5.11 1.53
CA SER A 21 20.21 4.21 1.52
C SER A 21 20.30 3.24 0.33
N PRO A 22 20.85 2.03 0.52
CA PRO A 22 20.93 1.03 -0.54
C PRO A 22 19.55 0.61 -1.04
N ALA A 23 18.52 0.59 -0.18
CA ALA A 23 17.15 0.29 -0.59
C ALA A 23 16.61 1.29 -1.64
N ILE A 24 16.82 2.59 -1.41
CA ILE A 24 16.39 3.64 -2.36
C ILE A 24 17.24 3.60 -3.62
N LEU A 25 18.57 3.43 -3.48
CA LEU A 25 19.49 3.38 -4.62
C LEU A 25 19.19 2.19 -5.54
N VAL A 26 19.08 0.98 -4.97
CA VAL A 26 18.76 -0.24 -5.73
C VAL A 26 17.35 -0.15 -6.33
N GLY A 27 16.39 0.43 -5.62
CA GLY A 27 15.06 0.74 -6.18
C GLY A 27 15.15 1.60 -7.43
N ARG A 28 15.88 2.73 -7.36
CA ARG A 28 16.07 3.65 -8.51
C ARG A 28 16.77 2.97 -9.68
N LEU A 29 17.77 2.12 -9.42
CA LEU A 29 18.44 1.34 -10.47
C LEU A 29 17.48 0.37 -11.19
N HIS A 30 16.43 -0.08 -10.51
CA HIS A 30 15.36 -0.91 -11.09
C HIS A 30 14.16 -0.09 -11.59
N GLY A 31 14.29 1.25 -11.64
CA GLY A 31 13.25 2.14 -12.15
C GLY A 31 12.03 2.30 -11.24
N ILE A 32 12.14 1.98 -9.94
CA ILE A 32 11.04 2.09 -8.97
C ILE A 32 11.44 2.94 -7.76
N ASP A 33 10.47 3.60 -7.12
CA ASP A 33 10.68 4.15 -5.78
C ASP A 33 10.24 3.12 -4.75
N ILE A 34 11.20 2.53 -4.03
CA ILE A 34 10.93 1.50 -3.00
C ILE A 34 9.96 1.99 -1.91
N ARG A 35 9.82 3.31 -1.73
CA ARG A 35 8.92 3.92 -0.75
C ARG A 35 7.46 3.95 -1.21
N LYS A 36 7.21 3.74 -2.50
CA LYS A 36 5.87 3.63 -3.08
C LYS A 36 5.40 2.17 -3.21
N GLU A 37 6.29 1.21 -2.96
CA GLU A 37 6.06 -0.22 -3.18
C GLU A 37 6.00 -1.02 -1.87
N GLY A 38 5.29 -2.15 -1.90
CA GLY A 38 5.21 -3.08 -0.78
C GLY A 38 4.66 -2.44 0.50
N SER A 39 5.49 -2.38 1.54
CA SER A 39 5.19 -1.74 2.83
C SER A 39 5.44 -0.23 2.88
N GLY A 40 5.97 0.35 1.80
CA GLY A 40 6.35 1.76 1.72
C GLY A 40 7.60 2.16 2.51
N ASN A 41 8.25 1.23 3.21
CA ASN A 41 9.45 1.49 4.00
C ASN A 41 10.73 1.28 3.17
N ALA A 42 11.71 2.18 3.27
CA ALA A 42 13.00 2.06 2.59
C ALA A 42 13.99 1.17 3.37
N GLY A 43 13.63 -0.10 3.58
CA GLY A 43 14.48 -1.05 4.30
C GLY A 43 14.49 -2.46 3.70
N THR A 44 15.41 -3.30 4.17
CA THR A 44 15.68 -4.66 3.68
C THR A 44 14.44 -5.51 3.47
N THR A 45 13.52 -5.58 4.45
CA THR A 45 12.32 -6.43 4.34
C THR A 45 11.43 -6.00 3.18
N ASN A 46 11.37 -4.71 2.86
CA ASN A 46 10.60 -4.21 1.72
C ASN A 46 11.31 -4.51 0.40
N VAL A 47 12.63 -4.33 0.36
CA VAL A 47 13.45 -4.73 -0.79
C VAL A 47 13.31 -6.22 -1.09
N LEU A 48 13.29 -7.08 -0.06
CA LEU A 48 13.05 -8.52 -0.21
C LEU A 48 11.70 -8.80 -0.90
N ARG A 49 10.65 -8.09 -0.48
CA ARG A 49 9.30 -8.26 -1.02
C ARG A 49 9.18 -7.74 -2.46
N VAL A 50 9.87 -6.67 -2.81
CA VAL A 50 9.67 -5.96 -4.08
C VAL A 50 10.71 -6.35 -5.14
N LEU A 51 11.98 -6.48 -4.76
CA LEU A 51 13.13 -6.70 -5.66
C LEU A 51 13.79 -8.06 -5.47
N GLY A 52 13.35 -8.85 -4.49
CA GLY A 52 13.81 -10.22 -4.26
C GLY A 52 15.08 -10.32 -3.40
N VAL A 53 15.51 -11.58 -3.20
CA VAL A 53 16.53 -11.95 -2.19
C VAL A 53 17.89 -11.30 -2.45
N LYS A 54 18.36 -11.28 -3.71
CA LYS A 54 19.70 -10.74 -4.03
C LYS A 54 19.81 -9.26 -3.66
N ALA A 55 18.83 -8.46 -4.03
CA ALA A 55 18.76 -7.04 -3.69
C ALA A 55 18.65 -6.81 -2.17
N ALA A 56 17.86 -7.65 -1.49
CA ALA A 56 17.69 -7.57 -0.04
C ALA A 56 18.98 -7.88 0.72
N VAL A 57 19.71 -8.93 0.33
CA VAL A 57 20.99 -9.29 0.96
C VAL A 57 22.00 -8.17 0.81
N ALA A 58 22.13 -7.58 -0.40
CA ALA A 58 23.01 -6.43 -0.62
C ALA A 58 22.60 -5.22 0.23
N THR A 59 21.29 -4.94 0.31
CA THR A 59 20.74 -3.86 1.15
C THR A 59 21.08 -4.06 2.61
N LEU A 60 20.86 -5.28 3.13
CA LEU A 60 21.16 -5.64 4.51
C LEU A 60 22.65 -5.49 4.82
N ALA A 61 23.51 -6.02 3.95
CA ALA A 61 24.96 -5.97 4.14
C ALA A 61 25.46 -4.53 4.23
N ILE A 62 25.02 -3.65 3.34
CA ILE A 62 25.42 -2.24 3.34
C ILE A 62 24.84 -1.49 4.55
N ASP A 63 23.58 -1.72 4.91
CA ASP A 63 22.96 -1.07 6.07
C ASP A 63 23.60 -1.52 7.40
N VAL A 64 24.03 -2.78 7.51
CA VAL A 64 24.81 -3.26 8.66
C VAL A 64 26.22 -2.66 8.65
N LEU A 65 26.91 -2.70 7.51
CA LEU A 65 28.29 -2.24 7.39
C LEU A 65 28.42 -0.75 7.75
N LYS A 66 27.50 0.09 7.28
CA LYS A 66 27.55 1.53 7.58
C LYS A 66 27.39 1.81 9.08
N GLY A 67 26.51 1.05 9.76
CA GLY A 67 26.35 1.14 11.22
C GLY A 67 27.62 0.72 11.96
N TYR A 68 28.20 -0.41 11.54
CA TYR A 68 29.45 -0.92 12.09
C TYR A 68 30.59 0.10 11.94
N VAL A 69 30.80 0.62 10.73
CA VAL A 69 31.86 1.59 10.44
C VAL A 69 31.69 2.88 11.24
N ALA A 70 30.48 3.43 11.33
CA ALA A 70 30.22 4.64 12.12
C ALA A 70 30.65 4.48 13.59
N VAL A 71 30.20 3.40 14.24
CA VAL A 71 30.52 3.16 15.65
C VAL A 71 31.99 2.84 15.85
N ARG A 72 32.64 2.10 14.94
CA ARG A 72 34.09 1.87 14.98
C ARG A 72 34.90 3.17 14.91
N ILE A 73 34.43 4.16 14.15
CA ILE A 73 35.03 5.50 14.13
C ILE A 73 34.81 6.19 15.48
N GLY A 74 33.60 6.13 16.03
CA GLY A 74 33.23 6.74 17.31
C GLY A 74 33.98 6.17 18.52
N LEU A 75 34.31 4.87 18.51
CA LEU A 75 35.07 4.20 19.56
C LEU A 75 36.46 4.78 19.81
N ASN A 76 37.06 5.46 18.83
CA ASN A 76 38.32 6.20 19.03
C ASN A 76 38.19 7.35 20.05
N TYR A 77 36.97 7.67 20.48
CA TYR A 77 36.64 8.73 21.41
C TYR A 77 35.89 8.21 22.66
N GLY A 78 35.99 6.90 22.92
CA GLY A 78 35.33 6.22 24.05
C GLY A 78 33.85 5.94 23.82
N ASP A 79 33.20 5.37 24.84
CA ASP A 79 31.81 4.88 24.76
C ASP A 79 30.81 5.96 24.39
N ILE A 80 31.03 7.19 24.90
CA ILE A 80 30.22 8.36 24.55
C ILE A 80 30.34 8.68 23.05
N GLY A 81 31.55 8.68 22.50
CA GLY A 81 31.78 8.90 21.07
C GLY A 81 31.16 7.80 20.20
N ALA A 82 31.25 6.55 20.65
CA ALA A 82 30.63 5.40 20.01
C ALA A 82 29.09 5.52 19.96
N MET A 83 28.46 5.89 21.07
CA MET A 83 27.01 6.03 21.17
C MET A 83 26.48 7.26 20.43
N ILE A 84 27.23 8.37 20.40
CA ILE A 84 26.92 9.51 19.54
C ILE A 84 26.95 9.09 18.07
N ALA A 85 28.00 8.37 17.64
CA ALA A 85 28.08 7.85 16.29
C ALA A 85 26.92 6.90 15.96
N PHE A 86 26.54 6.02 16.89
CA PHE A 86 25.40 5.11 16.79
C PHE A 86 24.10 5.90 16.54
N ILE A 87 23.76 6.85 17.41
CA ILE A 87 22.56 7.66 17.27
C ILE A 87 22.55 8.37 15.91
N CYS A 88 23.65 9.04 15.56
CA CYS A 88 23.74 9.79 14.32
C CYS A 88 23.60 8.92 13.08
N VAL A 89 24.24 7.74 13.00
CA VAL A 89 24.12 6.86 11.84
C VAL A 89 22.72 6.27 11.70
N VAL A 90 22.06 5.94 12.83
CA VAL A 90 20.67 5.46 12.83
C VAL A 90 19.72 6.58 12.39
N TYR A 91 19.89 7.79 12.91
CA TYR A 91 19.09 8.95 12.51
C TYR A 91 19.34 9.33 11.05
N GLY A 92 20.56 9.18 10.54
CA GLY A 92 20.88 9.33 9.13
C GLY A 92 20.18 8.31 8.23
N HIS A 93 20.02 7.06 8.70
CA HIS A 93 19.27 6.02 7.98
C HIS A 93 17.75 6.24 8.03
N ILE A 94 17.22 6.73 9.17
CA ILE A 94 15.79 6.96 9.36
C ILE A 94 15.32 8.26 8.68
N PHE A 95 16.07 9.33 8.88
CA PHE A 95 15.81 10.68 8.38
C PHE A 95 16.96 11.16 7.48
N PRO A 96 17.22 10.50 6.34
CA PRO A 96 18.28 10.91 5.42
C PRO A 96 17.94 12.25 4.75
N ALA A 97 18.76 13.28 4.99
CA ALA A 97 18.66 14.58 4.34
C ALA A 97 18.66 14.45 2.80
N LEU A 98 19.50 13.56 2.26
CA LEU A 98 19.60 13.33 0.81
C LEU A 98 18.32 12.77 0.16
N TYR A 99 17.38 12.24 0.97
CA TYR A 99 16.13 11.64 0.49
C TYR A 99 14.89 12.26 1.12
N LYS A 100 14.92 13.59 1.36
CA LYS A 100 13.81 14.38 1.92
C LYS A 100 13.34 13.85 3.28
N PHE A 101 14.28 13.37 4.11
CA PHE A 101 14.04 12.82 5.44
C PHE A 101 13.09 11.61 5.48
N LYS A 102 12.95 10.88 4.37
CA LYS A 102 12.12 9.67 4.26
C LYS A 102 13.01 8.43 4.04
N GLY A 103 13.42 7.80 5.14
CA GLY A 103 14.31 6.63 5.15
C GLY A 103 13.64 5.35 5.65
N GLY A 104 14.45 4.50 6.30
CA GLY A 104 14.01 3.22 6.87
C GLY A 104 13.71 3.30 8.37
N LYS A 105 13.70 2.14 9.06
CA LYS A 105 13.43 2.05 10.51
C LYS A 105 14.66 1.91 11.39
N GLY A 106 15.84 1.80 10.78
CA GLY A 106 17.11 1.72 11.52
C GLY A 106 17.52 0.34 11.99
N VAL A 107 16.68 -0.71 11.93
CA VAL A 107 16.98 -2.03 12.55
C VAL A 107 18.32 -2.63 12.09
N ALA A 108 18.57 -2.73 10.78
CA ALA A 108 19.82 -3.29 10.25
C ALA A 108 21.05 -2.43 10.58
N THR A 109 20.89 -1.10 10.55
CA THR A 109 21.94 -0.16 10.93
C THR A 109 22.25 -0.22 12.41
N SER A 110 21.22 -0.34 13.26
CA SER A 110 21.39 -0.57 14.70
C SER A 110 22.07 -1.89 14.99
N LEU A 111 21.78 -2.96 14.22
CA LEU A 111 22.46 -4.23 14.37
C LEU A 111 23.96 -4.10 14.10
N GLY A 112 24.35 -3.47 12.99
CA GLY A 112 25.76 -3.25 12.68
C GLY A 112 26.48 -2.37 13.70
N ALA A 113 25.80 -1.31 14.15
CA ALA A 113 26.30 -0.40 15.18
C ALA A 113 26.48 -1.12 16.54
N ALA A 114 25.52 -1.94 16.95
CA ALA A 114 25.63 -2.77 18.15
C ALA A 114 26.75 -3.81 18.03
N LEU A 115 26.91 -4.45 16.87
CA LEU A 115 28.03 -5.39 16.61
C LEU A 115 29.40 -4.72 16.75
N ALA A 116 29.51 -3.45 16.36
CA ALA A 116 30.75 -2.70 16.51
C ALA A 116 31.03 -2.27 17.94
N LEU A 117 29.97 -1.93 18.70
CA LEU A 117 30.10 -1.55 20.11
C LEU A 117 30.42 -2.75 20.99
N ASP A 118 29.60 -3.79 20.90
CA ASP A 118 29.70 -4.99 21.72
C ASP A 118 29.04 -6.19 21.01
N TRP A 119 29.87 -7.09 20.48
CA TRP A 119 29.38 -8.24 19.71
C TRP A 119 28.54 -9.24 20.53
N PRO A 120 28.81 -9.51 21.84
CA PRO A 120 27.96 -10.39 22.65
C PRO A 120 26.55 -9.84 22.82
N SER A 121 26.40 -8.55 23.15
CA SER A 121 25.09 -7.91 23.24
C SER A 121 24.36 -7.97 21.90
N ALA A 122 25.04 -7.66 20.80
CA ALA A 122 24.44 -7.74 19.47
C ALA A 122 24.01 -9.17 19.10
N PHE A 123 24.81 -10.18 19.45
CA PHE A 123 24.47 -11.58 19.24
C PHE A 123 23.24 -12.00 20.06
N ALA A 124 23.16 -11.58 21.33
CA ALA A 124 21.98 -11.79 22.16
C ALA A 124 20.71 -11.16 21.54
N LEU A 125 20.82 -9.94 21.01
CA LEU A 125 19.71 -9.29 20.30
C LEU A 125 19.27 -10.05 19.05
N ILE A 126 20.21 -10.58 18.25
CA ILE A 126 19.90 -11.43 17.10
C ILE A 126 19.12 -12.66 17.56
N LEU A 127 19.58 -13.34 18.61
CA LEU A 127 18.90 -14.53 19.13
C LEU A 127 17.49 -14.21 19.63
N ILE A 128 17.30 -13.11 20.36
CA ILE A 128 15.99 -12.65 20.82
C ILE A 128 15.09 -12.35 19.62
N ALA A 129 15.58 -11.60 18.62
CA ALA A 129 14.83 -11.28 17.42
C ALA A 129 14.41 -12.55 16.66
N ILE A 130 15.35 -13.48 16.45
CA ILE A 130 15.08 -14.74 15.75
C ILE A 130 14.08 -15.59 16.53
N ALA A 131 14.26 -15.77 17.84
CA ALA A 131 13.35 -16.56 18.67
C ALA A 131 11.92 -16.00 18.64
N VAL A 132 11.78 -14.69 18.86
CA VAL A 132 10.46 -14.02 18.83
C VAL A 132 9.86 -14.07 17.43
N THR A 133 10.63 -13.84 16.38
CA THR A 133 10.14 -13.91 15.00
C THR A 133 9.78 -15.35 14.60
N ALA A 134 10.51 -16.36 15.05
CA ALA A 134 10.18 -17.77 14.80
C ALA A 134 8.88 -18.18 15.50
N LEU A 135 8.71 -17.80 16.77
CA LEU A 135 7.53 -18.12 17.57
C LEU A 135 6.28 -17.37 17.09
N SER A 136 6.41 -16.09 16.77
CA SER A 136 5.28 -15.24 16.36
C SER A 136 4.99 -15.26 14.86
N ARG A 137 5.94 -15.73 14.05
CA ARG A 137 5.98 -15.55 12.59
C ARG A 137 5.92 -14.08 12.16
N LYS A 138 6.31 -13.11 13.00
CA LYS A 138 6.27 -11.67 12.70
C LYS A 138 7.65 -11.01 12.82
N MET A 139 8.11 -10.41 11.72
CA MET A 139 9.43 -9.73 11.68
C MET A 139 9.48 -8.49 12.57
N SER A 140 8.39 -7.70 12.56
CA SER A 140 8.29 -6.47 13.32
C SER A 140 8.30 -6.72 14.82
N LEU A 141 7.64 -7.78 15.29
CA LEU A 141 7.64 -8.12 16.70
C LEU A 141 9.05 -8.47 17.19
N GLY A 142 9.79 -9.31 16.47
CA GLY A 142 11.17 -9.63 16.83
C GLY A 142 12.09 -8.39 16.86
N SER A 143 11.90 -7.47 15.92
CA SER A 143 12.66 -6.20 15.88
C SER A 143 12.33 -5.29 17.07
N ILE A 144 11.05 -5.19 17.44
CA ILE A 144 10.59 -4.39 18.59
C ILE A 144 11.11 -5.00 19.89
N THR A 145 11.01 -6.33 20.06
CA THR A 145 11.50 -6.99 21.28
C THR A 145 13.01 -6.83 21.42
N ALA A 146 13.79 -6.97 20.34
CA ALA A 146 15.22 -6.67 20.38
C ALA A 146 15.51 -5.21 20.76
N ALA A 147 14.74 -4.25 20.24
CA ALA A 147 14.90 -2.84 20.63
C ALA A 147 14.62 -2.61 22.12
N VAL A 148 13.59 -3.25 22.68
CA VAL A 148 13.26 -3.20 24.12
C VAL A 148 14.35 -3.87 24.97
N SER A 149 14.94 -4.96 24.49
CA SER A 149 16.01 -5.67 25.21
C SER A 149 17.35 -4.91 25.23
N TYR A 150 17.58 -4.00 24.29
CA TYR A 150 18.88 -3.34 24.13
C TYR A 150 19.34 -2.52 25.36
N PRO A 151 18.52 -1.64 25.96
CA PRO A 151 18.93 -0.89 27.16
C PRO A 151 19.35 -1.78 28.32
N PHE A 152 18.68 -2.92 28.54
CA PHE A 152 19.04 -3.85 29.63
C PHE A 152 20.40 -4.50 29.41
N LEU A 153 20.75 -4.83 28.17
CA LEU A 153 22.08 -5.36 27.84
C LEU A 153 23.15 -4.27 28.01
N ILE A 154 22.85 -3.05 27.59
CA ILE A 154 23.77 -1.91 27.72
C ILE A 154 23.96 -1.50 29.19
N GLU A 155 22.93 -1.58 30.03
CA GLU A 155 23.05 -1.28 31.46
C GLU A 155 24.12 -2.14 32.14
N TYR A 156 24.19 -3.43 31.76
CA TYR A 156 25.14 -4.38 32.33
C TYR A 156 26.60 -4.09 31.95
N TYR A 157 26.87 -3.71 30.70
CA TYR A 157 28.23 -3.52 30.19
C TYR A 157 28.70 -2.05 30.13
N TYR A 158 27.78 -1.11 29.89
CA TYR A 158 28.06 0.31 29.63
C TYR A 158 27.02 1.24 30.30
N SER A 159 26.83 1.09 31.61
CA SER A 159 25.84 1.84 32.40
C SER A 159 25.89 3.36 32.19
N SER A 160 27.08 3.93 31.95
CA SER A 160 27.29 5.37 31.70
C SER A 160 26.58 5.91 30.46
N VAL A 161 26.25 5.06 29.48
CA VAL A 161 25.58 5.44 28.24
C VAL A 161 24.15 4.89 28.13
N LEU A 162 23.60 4.34 29.22
CA LEU A 162 22.23 3.83 29.29
C LEU A 162 21.18 4.84 28.75
N PRO A 163 21.22 6.15 29.08
CA PRO A 163 20.24 7.10 28.53
C PRO A 163 20.25 7.15 26.99
N MET A 164 21.42 7.02 26.36
CA MET A 164 21.55 7.00 24.90
C MET A 164 20.98 5.71 24.29
N ALA A 165 21.15 4.58 24.96
CA ALA A 165 20.56 3.31 24.55
C ALA A 165 19.03 3.34 24.63
N VAL A 166 18.46 3.97 25.66
CA VAL A 166 17.02 4.19 25.80
C VAL A 166 16.49 5.06 24.64
N VAL A 167 17.19 6.14 24.28
CA VAL A 167 16.81 6.98 23.12
C VAL A 167 16.77 6.18 21.82
N LEU A 168 17.76 5.32 21.58
CA LEU A 168 17.78 4.43 20.41
C LEU A 168 16.62 3.44 20.41
N ALA A 169 16.36 2.79 21.55
CA ALA A 169 15.24 1.85 21.71
C ALA A 169 13.90 2.52 21.41
N VAL A 170 13.64 3.67 22.05
CA VAL A 170 12.42 4.47 21.83
C VAL A 170 12.30 4.89 20.37
N THR A 171 13.38 5.34 19.75
CA THR A 171 13.39 5.72 18.33
C THR A 171 12.95 4.55 17.45
N VAL A 172 13.54 3.37 17.62
CA VAL A 172 13.18 2.18 16.82
C VAL A 172 11.72 1.79 17.06
N ILE A 173 11.23 1.84 18.30
CA ILE A 173 9.83 1.52 18.64
C ILE A 173 8.87 2.51 17.97
N VAL A 174 9.14 3.82 18.05
CA VAL A 174 8.33 4.87 17.40
C VAL A 174 8.31 4.69 15.88
N MET A 175 9.44 4.30 15.28
CA MET A 175 9.51 3.97 13.85
C MET A 175 8.71 2.72 13.46
N HIS A 176 8.34 1.88 14.42
CA HIS A 176 7.46 0.74 14.25
C HIS A 176 5.99 1.04 14.57
N ARG A 177 5.59 2.29 14.83
CA ARG A 177 4.19 2.64 15.17
C ARG A 177 3.14 2.03 14.22
N SER A 178 3.40 2.02 12.91
CA SER A 178 2.47 1.45 11.93
C SER A 178 2.42 -0.08 11.98
N ASN A 179 3.51 -0.76 12.34
CA ASN A 179 3.52 -2.19 12.59
C ASN A 179 2.81 -2.52 13.90
N ILE A 180 3.00 -1.71 14.94
CA ILE A 180 2.31 -1.89 16.22
C ILE A 180 0.80 -1.77 16.02
N GLN A 181 0.34 -0.77 15.26
CA GLN A 181 -1.07 -0.65 14.89
C GLN A 181 -1.59 -1.90 14.15
N ARG A 182 -0.85 -2.42 13.17
CA ARG A 182 -1.20 -3.67 12.47
C ARG A 182 -1.13 -4.90 13.38
N LEU A 183 -0.22 -4.94 14.36
CA LEU A 183 -0.14 -6.02 15.35
C LEU A 183 -1.39 -6.06 16.22
N ILE A 184 -1.81 -4.90 16.73
CA ILE A 184 -3.04 -4.73 17.53
C ILE A 184 -4.27 -5.16 16.73
N ARG A 185 -4.35 -4.75 15.45
CA ARG A 185 -5.45 -5.12 14.54
C ARG A 185 -5.36 -6.55 14.00
N ARG A 186 -4.30 -7.31 14.33
CA ARG A 186 -3.99 -8.64 13.78
C ARG A 186 -3.79 -8.69 12.25
N GLU A 187 -3.44 -7.56 11.64
CA GLU A 187 -3.21 -7.38 10.19
C GLU A 187 -1.72 -7.45 9.82
N GLU A 188 -0.81 -7.55 10.80
CA GLU A 188 0.63 -7.56 10.51
C GLU A 188 1.02 -8.83 9.72
N PRO A 189 1.65 -8.69 8.53
CA PRO A 189 1.95 -9.83 7.66
C PRO A 189 2.82 -10.88 8.35
N SER A 190 2.44 -12.15 8.22
CA SER A 190 3.27 -13.26 8.65
C SER A 190 4.45 -13.47 7.69
N LEU A 191 5.59 -13.85 8.25
CA LEU A 191 6.72 -14.36 7.49
C LEU A 191 6.45 -15.82 7.13
N SER A 192 6.39 -16.11 5.83
CA SER A 192 6.39 -17.48 5.33
C SER A 192 7.84 -17.91 5.10
N PHE A 193 8.34 -18.80 5.96
CA PHE A 193 9.49 -19.62 5.60
C PHE A 193 8.98 -20.64 4.57
N GLY A 194 9.55 -20.66 3.37
CA GLY A 194 8.88 -21.16 2.17
C GLY A 194 8.37 -22.61 2.21
N GLY A 195 7.30 -22.84 1.44
CA GLY A 195 6.95 -24.10 0.76
C GLY A 195 6.28 -25.20 1.60
N LYS A 196 4.98 -25.42 1.34
CA LYS A 196 4.11 -26.51 1.83
C LYS A 196 3.64 -26.41 3.28
N ASN A 197 2.46 -25.80 3.46
CA ASN A 197 1.27 -26.47 4.03
C ASN A 197 0.17 -25.41 4.20
N LYS A 198 -0.69 -25.32 3.19
CA LYS A 198 -1.84 -24.41 3.14
C LYS A 198 -3.08 -24.95 3.87
N LYS A 199 -2.93 -26.00 4.71
CA LYS A 199 -4.06 -26.71 5.34
C LYS A 199 -4.25 -26.42 6.83
N GLU A 200 -3.25 -25.96 7.57
CA GLU A 200 -3.40 -25.82 9.04
C GLU A 200 -3.93 -24.46 9.51
N ASP A 201 -3.78 -23.39 8.70
CA ASP A 201 -4.27 -22.06 9.09
C ASP A 201 -5.79 -21.87 8.83
N ALA A 202 -6.42 -22.76 8.04
CA ALA A 202 -7.87 -22.75 7.79
C ALA A 202 -8.65 -23.38 8.96
N GLU A 203 -8.19 -24.52 9.48
CA GLU A 203 -8.86 -25.26 10.56
C GLU A 203 -8.87 -24.51 11.90
N ARG A 204 -7.87 -23.65 12.16
CA ARG A 204 -7.79 -22.89 13.42
C ARG A 204 -8.73 -21.68 13.48
N THR A 205 -9.26 -21.27 12.33
CA THR A 205 -10.18 -20.13 12.23
C THR A 205 -11.64 -20.59 12.39
N GLU A 206 -11.96 -21.81 11.96
CA GLU A 206 -13.31 -22.40 12.08
C GLU A 206 -13.61 -22.89 13.52
N SER A 207 -12.62 -23.45 14.22
CA SER A 207 -12.82 -23.99 15.59
C SER A 207 -13.14 -22.92 16.67
N LYS A 208 -12.95 -21.62 16.40
CA LYS A 208 -13.28 -20.55 17.36
C LYS A 208 -14.63 -19.87 17.14
N ALA A 209 -15.38 -20.28 16.11
CA ALA A 209 -16.69 -19.71 15.81
C ALA A 209 -17.84 -20.38 16.58
N GLU A 210 -17.60 -21.50 17.28
CA GLU A 210 -18.64 -22.21 18.03
C GLU A 210 -18.24 -22.44 19.50
N ALA A 211 -18.73 -21.56 20.39
CA ALA A 211 -19.06 -21.90 21.77
C ALA A 211 -20.06 -20.84 22.33
N PRO A 212 -20.98 -21.25 23.22
CA PRO A 212 -22.35 -20.72 23.25
C PRO A 212 -22.53 -19.49 24.16
N GLU A 213 -23.62 -18.76 23.89
CA GLU A 213 -24.16 -17.68 24.71
C GLU A 213 -24.36 -18.12 26.16
N ALA A 214 -23.80 -17.34 27.09
CA ALA A 214 -24.17 -17.39 28.50
C ALA A 214 -24.45 -15.95 28.97
N SER A 215 -25.71 -15.76 29.36
CA SER A 215 -26.26 -14.60 30.04
C SER A 215 -25.41 -14.14 31.22
N GLY A 216 -25.16 -12.84 31.30
CA GLY A 216 -24.59 -12.20 32.47
C GLY A 216 -24.69 -10.68 32.33
N ALA A 217 -25.73 -10.11 32.92
CA ALA A 217 -25.91 -8.68 33.03
C ALA A 217 -24.69 -8.03 33.68
N PHE A 218 -24.09 -7.06 32.99
CA PHE A 218 -23.23 -6.06 33.60
C PHE A 218 -23.59 -4.70 33.01
N GLU A 219 -24.28 -3.95 33.86
CA GLU A 219 -24.64 -2.55 33.76
C GLU A 219 -23.38 -1.70 33.51
N LYS A 220 -23.41 -0.84 32.49
CA LYS A 220 -22.31 0.10 32.22
C LYS A 220 -22.89 1.47 31.93
N ALA A 221 -22.50 2.41 32.81
CA ALA A 221 -22.85 3.81 32.83
C ALA A 221 -22.52 4.53 31.50
N GLU A 222 -23.44 5.41 31.10
CA GLU A 222 -23.25 6.42 30.07
C GLU A 222 -22.23 7.46 30.52
N GLU A 223 -21.22 7.72 29.68
CA GLU A 223 -20.48 8.98 29.68
C GLU A 223 -20.72 9.69 28.33
N PRO A 224 -20.97 11.02 28.33
CA PRO A 224 -21.57 11.71 27.20
C PRO A 224 -20.56 12.11 26.13
N SER A 225 -21.06 12.18 24.90
CA SER A 225 -20.39 12.70 23.71
C SER A 225 -19.97 14.17 23.85
N PRO A 226 -18.78 14.58 23.40
CA PRO A 226 -18.42 15.99 23.31
C PRO A 226 -19.07 16.64 22.07
N GLN A 227 -19.86 17.69 22.30
CA GLN A 227 -20.38 18.60 21.27
C GLN A 227 -19.30 19.59 20.82
N PRO A 228 -19.28 20.00 19.54
CA PRO A 228 -18.39 21.05 19.06
C PRO A 228 -18.89 22.45 19.47
N VAL A 229 -17.94 23.26 19.95
CA VAL A 229 -18.11 24.66 20.34
C VAL A 229 -18.21 25.54 19.09
N VAL A 230 -19.31 26.28 18.98
CA VAL A 230 -19.54 27.34 18.00
C VAL A 230 -18.92 28.64 18.53
N PHE A 231 -18.11 29.32 17.72
CA PHE A 231 -17.77 30.72 17.94
C PHE A 231 -18.64 31.57 17.03
N GLU A 232 -19.57 32.31 17.63
CA GLU A 232 -20.29 33.41 16.99
C GLU A 232 -19.33 34.58 16.75
N ASN A 233 -19.48 35.24 15.60
CA ASN A 233 -19.26 36.67 15.53
C ASN A 233 -20.39 37.32 14.72
N SER A 234 -21.11 38.14 15.47
CA SER A 234 -22.11 39.15 15.12
C SER A 234 -21.84 39.92 13.82
N CYS A 235 -22.90 40.12 13.03
CA CYS A 235 -23.51 41.44 12.84
C CYS A 235 -24.85 41.30 12.08
N GLU A 236 -25.93 41.68 12.76
CA GLU A 236 -27.30 41.77 12.25
C GLU A 236 -27.49 42.90 11.24
N GLY A 237 -28.40 42.68 10.31
CA GLY A 237 -28.96 43.70 9.41
C GLY A 237 -30.31 43.27 8.84
N LYS A 238 -31.34 43.28 9.69
CA LYS A 238 -32.80 43.35 9.44
C LYS A 238 -33.30 43.35 7.98
N LEU A 239 -34.28 42.49 7.67
CA LEU A 239 -35.70 42.88 7.45
C LEU A 239 -36.57 41.65 7.12
N GLU A 240 -37.74 41.57 7.76
CA GLU A 240 -38.82 40.63 7.47
C GLU A 240 -39.56 40.98 6.18
N ALA A 241 -39.95 39.96 5.40
CA ALA A 241 -41.27 39.85 4.74
C ALA A 241 -41.46 38.44 4.15
N VAL A 242 -42.70 37.95 4.19
CA VAL A 242 -43.23 36.65 3.71
C VAL A 242 -44.35 37.01 2.69
N PRO A 243 -44.91 36.08 1.89
CA PRO A 243 -44.42 35.28 0.75
C PRO A 243 -45.16 35.68 -0.56
N GLU A 244 -45.10 34.83 -1.61
CA GLU A 244 -46.10 34.57 -2.70
C GLU A 244 -45.43 34.49 -4.09
N GLU A 245 -45.30 33.28 -4.65
CA GLU A 245 -46.15 32.64 -5.70
C GLU A 245 -45.79 33.06 -7.14
N ASN A 246 -45.31 32.05 -7.90
CA ASN A 246 -45.35 31.72 -9.35
C ASN A 246 -46.04 32.69 -10.36
N PRO A 247 -45.85 32.56 -11.71
CA PRO A 247 -45.12 31.55 -12.51
C PRO A 247 -44.34 32.09 -13.75
N GLU A 248 -43.65 31.18 -14.45
CA GLU A 248 -43.39 31.13 -15.91
C GLU A 248 -42.97 32.39 -16.70
N GLU A 249 -41.71 32.41 -17.17
CA GLU A 249 -41.33 33.02 -18.45
C GLU A 249 -40.31 32.11 -19.17
N GLU A 250 -40.77 31.41 -20.21
CA GLU A 250 -39.90 30.86 -21.25
C GLU A 250 -39.36 32.02 -22.10
N ASN A 251 -38.04 32.11 -22.26
CA ASN A 251 -37.45 32.80 -23.40
C ASN A 251 -36.29 31.96 -23.96
N PRO A 252 -36.32 31.59 -25.26
CA PRO A 252 -35.29 30.81 -25.91
C PRO A 252 -34.14 31.70 -26.37
N GLU A 253 -32.99 31.07 -26.64
CA GLU A 253 -31.78 31.66 -27.26
C GLU A 253 -30.84 32.40 -26.30
N ASP A 254 -29.93 31.64 -25.70
CA ASP A 254 -28.54 32.07 -25.51
C ASP A 254 -27.64 30.84 -25.74
N GLU A 255 -27.31 30.56 -27.01
CA GLU A 255 -26.10 29.84 -27.36
C GLU A 255 -24.90 30.73 -26.98
N ALA A 256 -24.45 30.63 -25.73
CA ALA A 256 -23.32 31.39 -25.21
C ALA A 256 -22.37 30.48 -24.42
N SER A 257 -21.38 29.96 -25.15
CA SER A 257 -20.08 29.48 -24.66
C SER A 257 -20.11 28.45 -23.53
N GLU A 258 -20.13 27.17 -23.91
CA GLU A 258 -19.58 26.11 -23.05
C GLU A 258 -18.08 26.40 -22.83
N SER A 259 -17.75 27.07 -21.73
CA SER A 259 -16.44 26.91 -21.11
C SER A 259 -16.19 25.40 -20.93
N PRO A 260 -14.99 24.86 -21.23
CA PRO A 260 -14.76 23.43 -21.07
C PRO A 260 -15.13 23.03 -19.65
N GLU A 261 -16.16 22.18 -19.52
CA GLU A 261 -16.64 21.71 -18.22
C GLU A 261 -15.44 21.08 -17.49
N GLU A 262 -15.16 21.57 -16.29
CA GLU A 262 -14.04 21.02 -15.53
C GLU A 262 -14.31 19.53 -15.26
N PRO A 263 -13.31 18.64 -15.42
CA PRO A 263 -13.50 17.22 -15.22
C PRO A 263 -14.05 16.92 -13.82
N MET A 264 -15.14 16.14 -13.75
CA MET A 264 -15.84 15.88 -12.48
C MET A 264 -15.69 14.42 -12.01
N ASP A 265 -15.65 14.24 -10.69
CA ASP A 265 -15.74 12.92 -10.04
C ASP A 265 -17.21 12.66 -9.67
N TYR A 266 -17.95 12.03 -10.58
CA TYR A 266 -19.38 11.71 -10.39
C TYR A 266 -19.66 10.68 -9.28
N PHE A 267 -18.62 10.11 -8.67
CA PHE A 267 -18.73 9.24 -7.51
C PHE A 267 -18.24 9.91 -6.22
N SER A 268 -18.05 11.24 -6.21
CA SER A 268 -17.55 11.99 -5.04
C SER A 268 -18.37 11.74 -3.77
N ASP A 269 -19.68 11.57 -3.93
CA ASP A 269 -20.64 11.41 -2.83
C ASP A 269 -20.90 9.94 -2.48
N VAL A 270 -20.32 9.00 -3.25
CA VAL A 270 -20.49 7.58 -3.03
C VAL A 270 -19.62 7.11 -1.87
N THR A 271 -20.28 6.62 -0.82
CA THR A 271 -19.59 6.07 0.34
C THR A 271 -19.02 4.70 0.02
N ILE A 272 -17.69 4.61 -0.07
CA ILE A 272 -16.99 3.36 -0.34
C ILE A 272 -17.21 2.36 0.82
N PRO A 273 -17.65 1.12 0.54
CA PRO A 273 -17.94 0.14 1.57
C PRO A 273 -16.66 -0.27 2.33
N LYS A 274 -16.80 -0.49 3.65
CA LYS A 274 -15.70 -0.98 4.49
C LYS A 274 -15.52 -2.48 4.29
N MET A 275 -14.63 -2.84 3.37
CA MET A 275 -14.27 -4.24 3.09
C MET A 275 -12.92 -4.62 3.75
N ARG A 276 -12.85 -5.80 4.38
CA ARG A 276 -11.60 -6.37 4.93
C ARG A 276 -10.57 -6.54 3.82
N GLU A 277 -9.29 -6.40 4.14
CA GLU A 277 -8.23 -6.49 3.13
C GLU A 277 -8.19 -7.86 2.42
N SER A 278 -8.57 -8.95 3.11
CA SER A 278 -8.69 -10.30 2.54
C SER A 278 -9.75 -10.42 1.45
N ASP A 279 -10.81 -9.60 1.54
CA ASP A 279 -11.99 -9.71 0.69
C ASP A 279 -11.85 -8.81 -0.54
N ARG A 280 -10.97 -7.79 -0.46
CA ARG A 280 -10.67 -6.89 -1.58
C ARG A 280 -9.93 -7.65 -2.69
N LYS A 281 -10.56 -7.71 -3.87
CA LYS A 281 -9.92 -8.28 -5.05
C LYS A 281 -8.77 -7.39 -5.52
N ARG A 282 -7.69 -8.04 -5.98
CA ARG A 282 -6.57 -7.39 -6.67
C ARG A 282 -6.83 -7.50 -8.16
N ILE A 283 -7.31 -6.41 -8.73
CA ILE A 283 -7.76 -6.32 -10.11
C ILE A 283 -6.68 -5.60 -10.92
N ALA A 284 -6.35 -6.13 -12.08
CA ALA A 284 -5.59 -5.41 -13.09
C ALA A 284 -6.49 -5.18 -14.30
N VAL A 285 -6.46 -3.98 -14.86
CA VAL A 285 -7.18 -3.64 -16.08
C VAL A 285 -6.15 -3.38 -17.18
N ILE A 286 -6.32 -4.07 -18.30
CA ILE A 286 -5.36 -4.12 -19.39
C ILE A 286 -6.08 -3.75 -20.68
N GLY A 287 -5.68 -2.63 -21.25
CA GLY A 287 -6.20 -2.08 -22.48
C GLY A 287 -6.52 -0.61 -22.29
N GLU A 288 -5.83 0.25 -23.04
CA GLU A 288 -5.98 1.70 -22.97
C GLU A 288 -7.20 2.13 -23.81
N THR A 289 -8.39 1.78 -23.34
CA THR A 289 -9.68 2.12 -23.97
C THR A 289 -10.59 2.88 -23.00
N PRO A 290 -11.55 3.70 -23.51
CA PRO A 290 -12.49 4.42 -22.65
C PRO A 290 -13.28 3.48 -21.73
N SER A 291 -13.83 2.38 -22.25
CA SER A 291 -14.63 1.42 -21.47
C SER A 291 -13.80 0.72 -20.39
N ALA A 292 -12.55 0.34 -20.70
CA ALA A 292 -11.67 -0.29 -19.72
C ALA A 292 -11.30 0.69 -18.60
N LEU A 293 -10.96 1.92 -18.94
CA LEU A 293 -10.62 2.95 -17.95
C LEU A 293 -11.82 3.32 -17.08
N ALA A 294 -13.01 3.44 -17.67
CA ALA A 294 -14.25 3.72 -16.96
C ALA A 294 -14.60 2.62 -15.95
N LEU A 295 -14.51 1.36 -16.38
CA LEU A 295 -14.72 0.21 -15.49
C LEU A 295 -13.69 0.16 -14.36
N ALA A 296 -12.42 0.45 -14.67
CA ALA A 296 -11.35 0.53 -13.67
C ALA A 296 -11.64 1.60 -12.61
N ASN A 297 -12.17 2.75 -13.03
CA ASN A 297 -12.55 3.84 -12.14
C ASN A 297 -13.69 3.43 -11.21
N ARG A 298 -14.78 2.87 -11.76
CA ARG A 298 -15.96 2.45 -11.00
C ARG A 298 -15.63 1.41 -9.92
N LEU A 299 -14.78 0.43 -10.25
CA LEU A 299 -14.41 -0.65 -9.33
C LEU A 299 -13.70 -0.19 -8.04
N LEU A 300 -13.12 1.02 -8.02
CA LEU A 300 -12.51 1.56 -6.81
C LEU A 300 -13.53 1.98 -5.75
N TYR A 301 -14.73 2.38 -6.20
CA TYR A 301 -15.85 2.74 -5.33
C TYR A 301 -16.51 1.52 -4.69
N GLN A 302 -16.20 0.31 -5.19
CA GLN A 302 -16.54 -0.99 -4.58
C GLN A 302 -15.46 -1.51 -3.61
N ALA A 303 -14.53 -0.63 -3.20
CA ALA A 303 -13.43 -0.89 -2.27
C ALA A 303 -12.29 -1.80 -2.77
N HIS A 304 -12.34 -2.28 -4.02
CA HIS A 304 -11.30 -3.14 -4.59
C HIS A 304 -9.96 -2.43 -4.84
N ASN A 305 -8.92 -3.23 -5.09
CA ASN A 305 -7.58 -2.76 -5.41
C ASN A 305 -7.36 -2.86 -6.92
N VAL A 306 -7.56 -1.75 -7.62
CA VAL A 306 -7.45 -1.68 -9.08
C VAL A 306 -6.10 -1.09 -9.50
N VAL A 307 -5.47 -1.73 -10.49
CA VAL A 307 -4.30 -1.20 -11.20
C VAL A 307 -4.62 -1.15 -12.69
N PHE A 308 -4.40 0.00 -13.33
CA PHE A 308 -4.58 0.21 -14.75
C PHE A 308 -3.21 0.18 -15.47
N TYR A 309 -3.09 -0.67 -16.50
CA TYR A 309 -1.86 -0.78 -17.29
C TYR A 309 -1.85 0.29 -18.39
N VAL A 310 -0.78 1.09 -18.43
CA VAL A 310 -0.58 2.16 -19.41
C VAL A 310 0.74 1.92 -20.13
N ARG A 311 0.75 1.75 -21.45
CA ARG A 311 1.99 1.39 -22.18
C ARG A 311 2.99 2.54 -22.18
N ASN A 312 2.52 3.77 -22.36
CA ASN A 312 3.36 4.95 -22.37
C ASN A 312 3.64 5.43 -20.94
N LYS A 313 4.93 5.61 -20.61
CA LYS A 313 5.35 6.09 -19.28
C LYS A 313 4.99 7.55 -19.05
N GLU A 314 5.05 8.39 -20.08
CA GLU A 314 4.70 9.81 -19.97
C GLU A 314 3.21 9.95 -19.66
N GLU A 315 2.37 9.22 -20.38
CA GLU A 315 0.93 9.16 -20.12
C GLU A 315 0.62 8.62 -18.72
N MET A 316 1.33 7.57 -18.29
CA MET A 316 1.18 7.04 -16.93
C MET A 316 1.53 8.06 -15.85
N HIS A 317 2.56 8.88 -16.08
CA HIS A 317 2.92 9.97 -15.18
C HIS A 317 1.87 11.09 -15.19
N HIS A 318 1.40 11.49 -16.38
CA HIS A 318 0.30 12.44 -16.55
C HIS A 318 -0.94 12.01 -15.75
N LEU A 319 -1.47 10.81 -16.02
CA LEU A 319 -2.62 10.24 -15.30
C LEU A 319 -2.41 10.14 -13.78
N THR A 320 -1.19 9.87 -13.34
CA THR A 320 -0.86 9.77 -11.91
C THR A 320 -0.93 11.14 -11.21
N ASP A 321 -0.52 12.19 -11.92
CA ASP A 321 -0.38 13.54 -11.39
C ASP A 321 -1.68 14.34 -11.54
N THR A 322 -2.33 14.29 -12.71
CA THR A 322 -3.54 15.07 -13.04
C THR A 322 -4.84 14.35 -12.72
N ARG A 323 -4.84 13.00 -12.75
CA ARG A 323 -6.07 12.17 -12.70
C ARG A 323 -7.03 12.44 -13.86
N HIS A 324 -6.54 13.05 -14.93
CA HIS A 324 -7.29 13.40 -16.12
C HIS A 324 -6.73 12.62 -17.31
N SER A 325 -7.63 12.13 -18.16
CA SER A 325 -7.32 11.25 -19.29
C SER A 325 -8.02 11.73 -20.53
N ASP A 326 -7.33 11.77 -21.67
CA ASP A 326 -7.93 12.06 -22.97
C ASP A 326 -8.98 11.00 -23.38
N LEU A 327 -8.92 9.79 -22.80
CA LEU A 327 -9.91 8.73 -23.03
C LEU A 327 -11.27 9.01 -22.38
N LEU A 328 -11.30 9.87 -21.36
CA LEU A 328 -12.48 10.24 -20.59
C LEU A 328 -12.36 11.73 -20.21
N PRO A 329 -12.53 12.65 -21.17
CA PRO A 329 -12.16 14.06 -21.01
C PRO A 329 -12.95 14.77 -19.90
N ASP A 330 -14.19 14.37 -19.66
CA ASP A 330 -15.08 15.03 -18.69
C ASP A 330 -15.00 14.40 -17.29
N ILE A 331 -14.15 13.38 -17.10
CA ILE A 331 -14.10 12.58 -15.88
C ILE A 331 -12.81 12.81 -15.11
N LEU A 332 -12.94 13.15 -13.83
CA LEU A 332 -11.84 13.13 -12.87
C LEU A 332 -11.70 11.74 -12.25
N LEU A 333 -10.57 11.08 -12.50
CA LEU A 333 -10.35 9.71 -12.04
C LEU A 333 -10.14 9.63 -10.53
N CYS A 334 -10.62 8.54 -9.93
CA CYS A 334 -10.50 8.26 -8.52
C CYS A 334 -9.03 8.32 -8.07
N LYS A 335 -8.75 9.07 -7.00
CA LYS A 335 -7.38 9.23 -6.43
C LYS A 335 -6.72 7.91 -6.03
N ARG A 336 -7.52 6.86 -5.81
CA ARG A 336 -7.04 5.51 -5.46
C ARG A 336 -6.62 4.67 -6.66
N LEU A 337 -6.96 5.09 -7.88
CA LEU A 337 -6.57 4.39 -9.11
C LEU A 337 -5.05 4.40 -9.23
N ARG A 338 -4.47 3.22 -9.40
CA ARG A 338 -3.02 3.06 -9.55
C ARG A 338 -2.70 2.76 -11.00
N PHE A 339 -1.71 3.45 -11.55
CA PHE A 339 -1.23 3.22 -12.90
C PHE A 339 0.12 2.51 -12.90
N THR A 340 0.37 1.68 -13.90
CA THR A 340 1.70 1.06 -14.09
C THR A 340 2.04 0.91 -15.56
N ALA A 341 3.28 1.24 -15.92
CA ALA A 341 3.82 0.96 -17.25
C ALA A 341 4.58 -0.38 -17.33
N ASN A 342 4.67 -1.11 -16.22
CA ASN A 342 5.33 -2.40 -16.16
C ASN A 342 4.31 -3.54 -16.31
N ALA A 343 4.32 -4.21 -17.47
CA ALA A 343 3.42 -5.31 -17.78
C ALA A 343 3.51 -6.47 -16.76
N LYS A 344 4.72 -6.77 -16.26
CA LYS A 344 4.92 -7.81 -15.24
C LYS A 344 4.25 -7.42 -13.92
N THR A 345 4.38 -6.17 -13.51
CA THR A 345 3.71 -5.64 -12.32
C THR A 345 2.19 -5.61 -12.48
N ALA A 346 1.69 -5.33 -13.70
CA ALA A 346 0.27 -5.35 -14.00
C ALA A 346 -0.32 -6.75 -13.73
N VAL A 347 0.28 -7.82 -14.24
CA VAL A 347 -0.31 -9.17 -14.17
C VAL A 347 0.05 -10.00 -12.94
N HIS A 348 1.11 -9.65 -12.19
CA HIS A 348 1.59 -10.48 -11.09
C HIS A 348 0.66 -10.48 -9.85
N SER A 349 0.35 -11.67 -9.31
CA SER A 349 -0.45 -11.87 -8.09
C SER A 349 -1.85 -11.22 -8.14
N ARG A 350 -2.52 -11.31 -9.29
CA ARG A 350 -3.88 -10.77 -9.49
C ARG A 350 -4.92 -11.86 -9.29
N SER A 351 -5.97 -11.54 -8.54
CA SER A 351 -7.13 -12.43 -8.40
C SER A 351 -8.06 -12.32 -9.61
N CYS A 352 -8.08 -11.16 -10.26
CA CYS A 352 -8.86 -10.90 -11.47
C CYS A 352 -8.07 -10.00 -12.42
N ILE A 353 -8.16 -10.27 -13.72
CA ILE A 353 -7.61 -9.43 -14.79
C ILE A 353 -8.75 -9.09 -15.74
N ILE A 354 -8.99 -7.81 -15.95
CA ILE A 354 -9.90 -7.28 -16.95
C ILE A 354 -9.06 -6.93 -18.17
N MET A 355 -9.48 -7.40 -19.33
CA MET A 355 -8.78 -7.26 -20.59
C MET A 355 -9.74 -6.71 -21.64
N ASP A 356 -9.36 -5.64 -22.32
CA ASP A 356 -10.06 -5.17 -23.51
C ASP A 356 -9.28 -5.62 -24.77
N PRO A 357 -9.84 -6.55 -25.57
CA PRO A 357 -9.21 -7.02 -26.80
C PRO A 357 -8.92 -5.92 -27.83
N ALA A 358 -9.61 -4.78 -27.76
CA ALA A 358 -9.42 -3.67 -28.69
C ALA A 358 -8.02 -3.04 -28.61
N ASP A 359 -7.31 -3.17 -27.47
CA ASP A 359 -5.90 -2.81 -27.35
C ASP A 359 -5.00 -4.05 -27.41
N GLU A 360 -4.86 -4.56 -28.63
CA GLU A 360 -4.10 -5.78 -28.93
C GLU A 360 -2.66 -5.77 -28.40
N ALA A 361 -2.01 -4.61 -28.53
CA ALA A 361 -0.63 -4.43 -28.14
C ALA A 361 -0.44 -4.52 -26.61
N ALA A 362 -1.38 -3.95 -25.84
CA ALA A 362 -1.34 -4.03 -24.38
C ALA A 362 -1.60 -5.46 -23.91
N TRP A 363 -2.65 -6.09 -24.40
CA TRP A 363 -3.07 -7.37 -23.85
C TRP A 363 -2.14 -8.53 -24.26
N LYS A 364 -1.67 -8.59 -25.52
CA LYS A 364 -0.69 -9.62 -25.95
C LYS A 364 0.61 -9.57 -25.16
N LYS A 365 1.06 -8.36 -24.80
CA LYS A 365 2.27 -8.16 -23.99
C LYS A 365 2.09 -8.68 -22.57
N CYS A 366 0.93 -8.42 -21.97
CA CYS A 366 0.63 -8.83 -20.60
C CYS A 366 0.35 -10.33 -20.47
N VAL A 367 -0.40 -10.92 -21.40
CA VAL A 367 -0.75 -12.36 -21.39
C VAL A 367 0.49 -13.25 -21.44
N LYS A 368 1.52 -12.88 -22.20
CA LYS A 368 2.81 -13.62 -22.23
C LYS A 368 3.52 -13.71 -20.88
N LEU A 369 3.18 -12.83 -19.93
CA LEU A 369 3.78 -12.77 -18.60
C LEU A 369 2.89 -13.39 -17.52
N MET A 370 1.68 -13.84 -17.88
CA MET A 370 0.77 -14.53 -16.97
C MET A 370 1.29 -15.94 -16.67
N GLY A 371 1.26 -16.31 -15.39
CA GLY A 371 1.70 -17.62 -14.95
C GLY A 371 0.64 -18.68 -15.19
N LYS A 372 1.00 -19.79 -15.87
CA LYS A 372 0.10 -20.91 -16.21
C LYS A 372 -0.50 -21.66 -15.00
N THR A 373 -0.08 -21.33 -13.77
CA THR A 373 -0.44 -22.05 -12.54
C THR A 373 -1.37 -21.27 -11.59
N GLU A 374 -1.66 -19.99 -11.88
CA GLU A 374 -2.57 -19.18 -11.07
C GLU A 374 -3.98 -19.22 -11.71
N GLN A 375 -4.98 -19.78 -11.04
CA GLN A 375 -6.37 -19.69 -11.50
C GLN A 375 -6.91 -18.27 -11.28
N THR A 376 -6.48 -17.34 -12.13
CA THR A 376 -6.99 -15.97 -12.20
C THR A 376 -8.30 -15.95 -13.01
N VAL A 377 -9.25 -15.13 -12.59
CA VAL A 377 -10.45 -14.85 -13.39
C VAL A 377 -10.11 -13.79 -14.43
N VAL A 378 -10.31 -14.09 -15.71
CA VAL A 378 -10.04 -13.18 -16.82
C VAL A 378 -11.37 -12.70 -17.38
N LEU A 379 -11.63 -11.40 -17.23
CA LEU A 379 -12.79 -10.70 -17.78
C LEU A 379 -12.42 -10.09 -19.12
N VAL A 380 -13.05 -10.54 -20.19
CA VAL A 380 -12.85 -10.03 -21.55
C VAL A 380 -13.97 -9.05 -21.88
N LEU A 381 -13.62 -7.79 -22.13
CA LEU A 381 -14.60 -6.74 -22.47
C LEU A 381 -14.99 -6.81 -23.95
N GLY A 382 -16.26 -7.09 -24.21
CA GLY A 382 -16.84 -7.27 -25.54
C GLY A 382 -16.76 -8.71 -26.04
N ASP A 383 -17.30 -8.91 -27.24
CA ASP A 383 -17.25 -10.20 -27.90
C ASP A 383 -15.87 -10.40 -28.53
N ALA A 384 -15.13 -11.39 -28.02
CA ALA A 384 -13.91 -11.84 -28.66
C ALA A 384 -14.29 -12.57 -29.95
N ALA A 385 -14.38 -11.83 -31.05
CA ALA A 385 -14.53 -12.40 -32.39
C ALA A 385 -13.30 -13.24 -32.81
N GLU A 386 -12.20 -13.16 -32.06
CA GLU A 386 -10.95 -13.89 -32.28
C GLU A 386 -10.70 -14.95 -31.21
N GLU A 387 -10.08 -16.06 -31.60
CA GLU A 387 -9.61 -17.09 -30.68
C GLU A 387 -8.64 -16.48 -29.65
N LEU A 388 -9.02 -16.52 -28.37
CA LEU A 388 -8.13 -16.16 -27.27
C LEU A 388 -6.86 -17.04 -27.29
N PRO A 389 -5.67 -16.49 -26.97
CA PRO A 389 -4.45 -17.27 -27.04
C PRO A 389 -4.44 -18.46 -26.10
N GLU A 390 -3.67 -19.48 -26.47
CA GLU A 390 -3.58 -20.72 -25.70
C GLU A 390 -3.14 -20.49 -24.25
N GLU A 391 -2.36 -19.43 -23.98
CA GLU A 391 -1.94 -19.05 -22.64
C GLU A 391 -3.13 -18.72 -21.72
N LEU A 392 -4.25 -18.24 -22.26
CA LEU A 392 -5.44 -17.91 -21.49
C LEU A 392 -6.31 -19.14 -21.17
N ARG A 393 -6.14 -20.26 -21.89
CA ARG A 393 -6.94 -21.48 -21.69
C ARG A 393 -6.78 -22.10 -20.29
N ALA A 394 -5.69 -21.79 -19.58
CA ALA A 394 -5.46 -22.25 -18.21
C ALA A 394 -6.23 -21.44 -17.15
N HIS A 395 -6.90 -20.36 -17.54
CA HIS A 395 -7.59 -19.43 -16.66
C HIS A 395 -9.12 -19.53 -16.82
N ARG A 396 -9.85 -18.94 -15.86
CA ARG A 396 -11.31 -18.93 -15.87
C ARG A 396 -11.76 -17.70 -16.65
N ILE A 397 -12.30 -17.90 -17.85
CA ILE A 397 -12.60 -16.82 -18.79
C ILE A 397 -14.07 -16.45 -18.71
N ILE A 398 -14.36 -15.15 -18.58
CA ILE A 398 -15.71 -14.59 -18.60
C ILE A 398 -15.73 -13.47 -19.63
N TYR A 399 -16.69 -13.52 -20.53
CA TYR A 399 -16.98 -12.44 -21.47
C TYR A 399 -17.98 -11.50 -20.83
N LEU A 400 -17.66 -10.22 -20.84
CA LEU A 400 -18.50 -9.15 -20.30
C LEU A 400 -18.81 -8.20 -21.46
N GLU A 401 -20.08 -8.07 -21.82
CA GLU A 401 -20.52 -7.18 -22.89
C GLU A 401 -20.04 -5.74 -22.64
N LYS A 402 -19.63 -5.00 -23.66
CA LYS A 402 -19.23 -3.59 -23.46
C LYS A 402 -20.46 -2.73 -23.19
N PRO A 403 -20.35 -1.69 -22.34
CA PRO A 403 -21.43 -0.71 -22.24
C PRO A 403 -21.55 0.06 -23.57
N GLU A 404 -22.74 0.57 -23.89
CA GLU A 404 -22.97 1.38 -25.10
C GLU A 404 -22.04 2.61 -25.14
N THR A 405 -21.82 3.22 -23.97
CA THR A 405 -20.87 4.33 -23.79
C THR A 405 -20.00 4.08 -22.57
N ALA A 406 -18.75 4.59 -22.60
CA ALA A 406 -17.90 4.54 -21.41
C ALA A 406 -18.47 5.41 -20.27
N ASN A 407 -19.22 6.46 -20.61
CA ASN A 407 -19.83 7.39 -19.68
C ASN A 407 -20.86 6.73 -18.76
N ALA A 408 -21.59 5.72 -19.25
CA ALA A 408 -22.51 4.93 -18.42
C ALA A 408 -21.81 4.34 -17.18
N LEU A 409 -20.53 3.96 -17.31
CA LEU A 409 -19.75 3.43 -16.19
C LEU A 409 -19.17 4.52 -15.28
N THR A 410 -19.11 5.78 -15.72
CA THR A 410 -18.48 6.87 -14.95
C THR A 410 -19.46 7.83 -14.27
N HIS A 411 -20.72 7.92 -14.69
CA HIS A 411 -21.69 8.92 -14.19
C HIS A 411 -22.53 8.45 -12.99
N ASN A 412 -22.13 7.35 -12.33
CA ASN A 412 -22.88 6.74 -11.23
C ASN A 412 -24.35 6.39 -11.57
N GLU A 413 -24.63 6.12 -12.85
CA GLU A 413 -25.95 5.71 -13.33
C GLU A 413 -26.18 4.20 -13.13
N ASP A 414 -27.47 3.83 -13.16
CA ASP A 414 -27.93 2.44 -13.17
C ASP A 414 -27.51 1.74 -14.46
N VAL A 415 -26.53 0.83 -14.35
CA VAL A 415 -25.98 0.07 -15.45
C VAL A 415 -26.16 -1.43 -15.20
N THR A 416 -26.67 -2.12 -16.21
CA THR A 416 -26.69 -3.59 -16.25
C THR A 416 -25.84 -4.08 -17.40
N MET A 417 -24.85 -4.94 -17.13
CA MET A 417 -24.01 -5.56 -18.16
C MET A 417 -24.23 -7.06 -18.19
N ASN A 418 -24.21 -7.63 -19.40
CA ASN A 418 -24.36 -9.07 -19.57
C ASN A 418 -23.01 -9.78 -19.47
N ALA A 419 -22.95 -10.88 -18.72
CA ALA A 419 -21.77 -11.72 -18.60
C ALA A 419 -22.05 -13.16 -19.07
N ARG A 420 -21.10 -13.74 -19.79
CA ARG A 420 -21.15 -15.09 -20.38
C ARG A 420 -19.89 -15.89 -20.03
N SER A 421 -20.05 -17.15 -19.64
CA SER A 421 -18.92 -18.07 -19.39
C SER A 421 -19.41 -19.50 -19.28
N LYS A 422 -18.53 -20.45 -19.60
CA LYS A 422 -18.70 -21.88 -19.30
C LYS A 422 -18.55 -22.22 -17.82
N ASP A 423 -17.98 -21.32 -17.03
CA ASP A 423 -17.69 -21.54 -15.61
C ASP A 423 -18.68 -20.77 -14.71
N LYS A 424 -19.70 -21.49 -14.22
CA LYS A 424 -20.78 -20.92 -13.40
C LYS A 424 -20.27 -20.32 -12.08
N ASP A 425 -19.27 -20.94 -11.46
CA ASP A 425 -18.70 -20.45 -10.21
C ASP A 425 -17.90 -19.15 -10.44
N ALA A 426 -17.29 -19.00 -11.61
CA ALA A 426 -16.55 -17.80 -11.98
C ALA A 426 -17.52 -16.64 -12.23
N LEU A 427 -18.64 -16.91 -12.91
CA LEU A 427 -19.72 -15.94 -13.11
C LEU A 427 -20.26 -15.42 -11.79
N LYS A 428 -20.57 -16.32 -10.85
CA LYS A 428 -21.05 -15.91 -9.52
C LYS A 428 -20.01 -15.04 -8.79
N THR A 429 -18.73 -15.40 -8.87
CA THR A 429 -17.65 -14.61 -8.26
C THR A 429 -17.57 -13.21 -8.85
N VAL A 430 -17.76 -13.07 -10.17
CA VAL A 430 -17.72 -11.77 -10.85
C VAL A 430 -18.98 -10.96 -10.60
N GLU A 431 -20.15 -11.59 -10.56
CA GLU A 431 -21.40 -10.95 -10.19
C GLU A 431 -21.28 -10.33 -8.78
N GLU A 432 -20.80 -11.10 -7.79
CA GLU A 432 -20.55 -10.59 -6.43
C GLU A 432 -19.47 -9.50 -6.39
N MET A 433 -18.45 -9.60 -7.25
CA MET A 433 -17.36 -8.63 -7.30
C MET A 433 -17.77 -7.31 -7.92
N LEU A 434 -18.56 -7.34 -9.00
CA LEU A 434 -18.94 -6.16 -9.77
C LEU A 434 -20.24 -5.52 -9.26
N ARG A 435 -21.02 -6.18 -8.41
CA ARG A 435 -22.32 -5.66 -7.99
C ARG A 435 -22.20 -4.52 -6.98
N ASP A 436 -22.88 -3.41 -7.27
CA ASP A 436 -23.19 -2.35 -6.30
C ASP A 436 -24.67 -1.91 -6.44
N GLU A 437 -25.05 -0.76 -5.85
CA GLU A 437 -26.42 -0.26 -5.91
C GLU A 437 -26.86 0.06 -7.34
N THR A 438 -25.97 0.66 -8.12
CA THR A 438 -26.21 1.16 -9.47
C THR A 438 -25.54 0.30 -10.55
N PHE A 439 -24.82 -0.76 -10.20
CA PHE A 439 -24.12 -1.63 -11.15
C PHE A 439 -24.50 -3.09 -10.95
N ARG A 440 -25.08 -3.69 -11.99
CA ARG A 440 -25.58 -5.06 -11.97
C ARG A 440 -25.00 -5.88 -13.11
N ILE A 441 -24.74 -7.15 -12.82
CA ILE A 441 -24.33 -8.13 -13.83
C ILE A 441 -25.47 -9.12 -14.04
N LYS A 442 -25.89 -9.28 -15.29
CA LYS A 442 -26.85 -10.31 -15.69
C LYS A 442 -26.08 -11.46 -16.33
N THR A 443 -26.17 -12.64 -15.73
CA THR A 443 -25.56 -13.84 -16.29
C THR A 443 -26.45 -14.39 -17.40
N ILE A 444 -25.87 -14.63 -18.58
CA ILE A 444 -26.53 -15.29 -19.71
C ILE A 444 -25.91 -16.68 -19.81
N GLU A 445 -26.74 -17.73 -19.75
CA GLU A 445 -26.27 -19.10 -19.98
C GLU A 445 -25.88 -19.26 -21.46
N GLU A 446 -24.72 -19.85 -21.74
CA GLU A 446 -24.38 -20.32 -23.09
C GLU A 446 -25.29 -21.53 -23.40
N GLU A 447 -26.09 -21.45 -24.47
CA GLU A 447 -26.78 -22.61 -25.07
C GLU A 447 -25.81 -23.54 -25.81
#